data_AF-A0A952AI97-F1
#
_entry.id   AF-A0A952AI97-F1
#
_cell.length_a   1.000
_cell.length_b   1.000
_cell.length_c   1.000
_cell.angle_alpha   90.00
_cell.angle_beta   90.00
_cell.angle_gamma   90.00
#
_symmetry.space_group_name_H-M   'P 1'
#
loop_
_entity.id
_entity.type
_entity.pdbx_description
1 polymer ?
#
loop_
_entity_poly.entity_id
_entity_poly.type
_entity_poly.pdbx_seq_one_letter_code
_entity_poly.pdbx_strand_id
1 'polypeptide(L)'
;MKKVIIAGIATIIMIIVMQILSKGIVTDYSSMGIVSFELAKTFRDASAIIMAVGAKPLQINVSVDFLFIITYCIFLYLCCKAIMNYFRSSGLKTIGLIFLELSVLVGVLDLVENIAMLITLGGYGSEISVTIARIAAIIKFSLAALVILYIIIASLFIIYFSKKKA
;
A
#
# COMPACT_ATOMS: atom_id res chain seq x y z
N MET A 1 -4.35 17.68 12.64
CA MET A 1 -4.85 18.16 11.34
C MET A 1 -3.74 18.52 10.36
N LYS A 2 -2.89 19.54 10.60
CA LYS A 2 -1.82 19.92 9.66
C LYS A 2 -0.94 18.74 9.17
N LYS A 3 -0.47 17.89 10.08
CA LYS A 3 0.33 16.69 9.75
C LYS A 3 -0.40 15.70 8.84
N VAL A 4 -1.70 15.47 9.08
CA VAL A 4 -2.54 14.57 8.27
C VAL A 4 -2.68 15.12 6.85
N ILE A 5 -2.92 16.44 6.72
CA ILE A 5 -3.07 17.10 5.41
C ILE A 5 -1.76 17.00 4.62
N ILE A 6 -0.62 17.29 5.25
CA ILE A 6 0.70 17.19 4.59
C ILE A 6 0.96 15.76 4.11
N ALA A 7 0.74 14.76 4.96
CA ALA A 7 0.92 13.36 4.59
C ALA A 7 -0.04 12.93 3.48
N GLY A 8 -1.29 13.41 3.53
CA GLY A 8 -2.30 13.16 2.49
C GLY A 8 -1.91 13.74 1.13
N ILE A 9 -1.43 15.00 1.10
CA ILE A 9 -0.93 15.63 -0.13
C ILE A 9 0.26 14.85 -0.68
N ALA A 10 1.23 14.48 0.16
CA ALA A 10 2.38 13.68 -0.25
C ALA A 10 1.94 12.32 -0.83
N THR A 11 0.95 11.66 -0.20
CA THR A 11 0.38 10.40 -0.68
C THR A 11 -0.30 10.57 -2.03
N ILE A 12 -1.09 11.64 -2.23
CA ILE A 12 -1.75 11.93 -3.51
C ILE A 12 -0.72 12.17 -4.62
N ILE A 13 0.32 12.94 -4.35
CA ILE A 13 1.42 13.16 -5.30
C ILE A 13 2.05 11.83 -5.70
N MET A 14 2.36 10.98 -4.72
CA MET A 14 2.95 9.66 -4.99
C MET A 14 1.99 8.73 -5.73
N ILE A 15 0.68 8.76 -5.45
CA ILE A 15 -0.33 8.02 -6.24
C ILE A 15 -0.27 8.44 -7.71
N ILE A 16 -0.17 9.74 -7.99
CA ILE A 16 -0.08 10.24 -9.37
C ILE A 16 1.22 9.75 -10.02
N VAL A 17 2.35 9.86 -9.33
CA VAL A 17 3.65 9.36 -9.81
C VAL A 17 3.59 7.87 -10.13
N MET A 18 3.07 7.06 -9.19
CA MET A 18 2.94 5.61 -9.36
C MET A 18 1.99 5.25 -10.50
N GLN A 19 0.89 5.99 -10.70
CA GLN A 19 -0.01 5.76 -11.84
C GLN A 19 0.66 6.06 -13.19
N ILE A 20 1.47 7.12 -13.28
CA ILE A 20 2.20 7.45 -14.51
C ILE A 20 3.21 6.34 -14.82
N LEU A 21 3.99 5.92 -13.82
CA LEU A 21 4.98 4.84 -13.99
C LEU A 21 4.30 3.51 -14.33
N SER A 22 3.21 3.16 -13.65
CA SER A 22 2.49 1.90 -13.87
C SER A 22 1.78 1.85 -15.22
N LYS A 23 1.27 2.97 -15.74
CA LYS A 23 0.74 3.03 -17.12
C LYS A 23 1.79 2.73 -18.17
N GLY A 24 3.04 3.16 -17.95
CA GLY A 24 4.15 2.91 -18.87
C GLY A 24 4.58 1.45 -18.97
N ILE A 25 4.09 0.58 -18.10
CA ILE A 25 4.42 -0.85 -18.05
C ILE A 25 3.20 -1.74 -18.26
N VAL A 26 2.07 -1.21 -18.72
CA VAL A 26 0.89 -2.04 -19.05
C VAL A 26 1.11 -2.76 -20.37
N THR A 27 0.97 -4.09 -20.35
CA THR A 27 1.01 -4.96 -21.53
C THR A 27 -0.03 -6.07 -21.41
N ASP A 28 -0.17 -6.92 -22.43
CA ASP A 28 -1.05 -8.10 -22.36
C ASP A 28 -0.67 -9.07 -21.22
N TYR A 29 0.60 -9.08 -20.81
CA TYR A 29 1.10 -9.88 -19.69
C TYR A 29 1.00 -9.13 -18.34
N SER A 30 0.79 -7.81 -18.36
CA SER A 30 0.79 -6.93 -17.18
C SER A 30 -0.36 -5.93 -17.23
N SER A 31 -1.58 -6.45 -17.39
CA SER A 31 -2.79 -5.64 -17.57
C SER A 31 -3.12 -4.70 -16.41
N MET A 32 -2.60 -4.98 -15.21
CA MET A 32 -2.74 -4.14 -14.02
C MET A 32 -1.43 -3.36 -13.70
N GLY A 33 -0.53 -3.24 -14.67
CA GLY A 33 0.78 -2.62 -14.47
C GLY A 33 1.62 -3.39 -13.45
N ILE A 34 2.21 -2.68 -12.47
CA ILE A 34 3.08 -3.30 -11.48
C ILE A 34 2.35 -4.36 -10.64
N VAL A 35 1.05 -4.19 -10.40
CA VAL A 35 0.22 -5.13 -9.60
C VAL A 35 0.16 -6.51 -10.25
N SER A 36 0.25 -6.60 -11.59
CA SER A 36 0.36 -7.90 -12.26
C SER A 36 1.65 -8.64 -11.89
N PHE A 37 2.74 -7.91 -11.63
CA PHE A 37 4.01 -8.48 -11.20
C PHE A 37 3.98 -8.87 -9.72
N GLU A 38 3.44 -8.00 -8.85
CA GLU A 38 3.23 -8.30 -7.42
C GLU A 38 2.42 -9.59 -7.21
N LEU A 39 1.42 -9.83 -8.09
CA LEU A 39 0.50 -10.96 -7.99
C LEU A 39 0.85 -12.15 -8.91
N ALA A 40 2.04 -12.15 -9.51
CA ALA A 40 2.50 -13.25 -10.35
C ALA A 40 2.43 -14.59 -9.58
N LYS A 41 1.84 -15.62 -10.18
CA LYS A 41 1.59 -16.90 -9.47
C LYS A 41 2.83 -17.78 -9.43
N THR A 42 3.65 -17.70 -10.45
CA THR A 42 4.86 -18.52 -10.63
C THR A 42 6.02 -17.65 -11.10
N PHE A 43 7.24 -18.17 -10.94
CA PHE A 43 8.42 -17.52 -11.52
C PHE A 43 8.35 -17.42 -13.04
N ARG A 44 7.67 -18.36 -13.70
CA ARG A 44 7.41 -18.30 -15.14
C ARG A 44 6.53 -17.11 -15.52
N ASP A 45 5.47 -16.84 -14.77
CA ASP A 45 4.59 -15.69 -15.01
C ASP A 45 5.33 -14.36 -14.81
N ALA A 46 6.08 -14.28 -13.71
CA ALA A 46 6.94 -13.13 -13.41
C ALA A 46 7.98 -12.90 -14.53
N SER A 47 8.61 -13.96 -15.02
CA SER A 47 9.56 -13.90 -16.13
C SER A 47 8.91 -13.45 -17.43
N ALA A 48 7.67 -13.89 -17.72
CA ALA A 48 6.93 -13.42 -18.90
C ALA A 48 6.65 -11.92 -18.85
N ILE A 49 6.28 -11.39 -17.67
CA ILE A 49 6.11 -9.96 -17.45
C ILE A 49 7.43 -9.21 -17.65
N ILE A 50 8.53 -9.70 -17.06
CA ILE A 50 9.86 -9.11 -17.21
C ILE A 50 10.30 -9.09 -18.68
N MET A 51 10.03 -10.14 -19.44
CA MET A 51 10.35 -10.20 -20.88
C MET A 51 9.49 -9.23 -21.70
N ALA A 52 8.20 -9.09 -21.37
CA ALA A 52 7.28 -8.21 -22.10
C ALA A 52 7.52 -6.72 -21.82
N VAL A 53 7.85 -6.35 -20.58
CA VAL A 53 8.01 -4.97 -20.13
C VAL A 53 9.48 -4.51 -20.16
N GLY A 54 10.39 -5.42 -19.83
CA GLY A 54 11.78 -5.12 -19.51
C GLY A 54 12.02 -4.93 -18.01
N ALA A 55 13.17 -5.40 -17.52
CA ALA A 55 13.52 -5.33 -16.10
C ALA A 55 13.68 -3.88 -15.58
N LYS A 56 14.26 -2.98 -16.39
CA LYS A 56 14.58 -1.61 -15.96
C LYS A 56 13.32 -0.77 -15.65
N PRO A 57 12.27 -0.74 -16.49
CA PRO A 57 11.02 -0.06 -16.13
C PRO A 57 10.37 -0.60 -14.85
N LEU A 58 10.39 -1.92 -14.65
CA LEU A 58 9.87 -2.56 -13.43
C LEU A 58 10.71 -2.16 -12.21
N GLN A 59 12.05 -2.21 -12.30
CA GLN A 59 12.93 -1.77 -11.22
C GLN A 59 12.72 -0.32 -10.84
N ILE A 60 12.51 0.59 -11.81
CA ILE A 60 12.21 2.00 -11.53
C ILE A 60 10.88 2.12 -10.79
N ASN A 61 9.84 1.42 -11.24
CA ASN A 61 8.53 1.44 -10.60
C ASN A 61 8.63 0.97 -9.14
N VAL A 62 9.22 -0.21 -8.90
CA VAL A 62 9.44 -0.79 -7.57
C VAL A 62 10.33 0.11 -6.69
N SER A 63 11.37 0.72 -7.26
CA SER A 63 12.26 1.61 -6.48
C SER A 63 11.55 2.88 -6.01
N VAL A 64 10.68 3.45 -6.85
CA VAL A 64 9.87 4.62 -6.47
C VAL A 64 8.80 4.22 -5.46
N ASP A 65 8.35 2.98 -5.47
CA ASP A 65 7.35 2.47 -4.53
C ASP A 65 7.81 2.51 -3.07
N PHE A 66 9.11 2.36 -2.78
CA PHE A 66 9.65 2.56 -1.42
C PHE A 66 9.34 3.96 -0.86
N LEU A 67 9.34 5.00 -1.71
CA LEU A 67 8.92 6.34 -1.29
C LEU A 67 7.40 6.41 -1.11
N PHE A 68 6.64 5.70 -1.94
CA PHE A 68 5.19 5.62 -1.80
C PHE A 68 4.82 4.99 -0.45
N ILE A 69 5.43 3.87 -0.08
CA ILE A 69 5.29 3.20 1.23
C ILE A 69 5.39 4.20 2.37
N ILE A 70 6.46 4.99 2.40
CA ILE A 70 6.67 5.99 3.45
C ILE A 70 5.49 6.96 3.52
N THR A 71 5.10 7.53 2.38
CA THR A 71 4.05 8.56 2.36
C THR A 71 2.68 8.02 2.76
N TYR A 72 2.25 6.89 2.17
CA TYR A 72 0.91 6.38 2.42
C TYR A 72 0.79 5.73 3.80
N CYS A 73 1.82 5.02 4.29
CA CYS A 73 1.80 4.45 5.63
C CYS A 73 1.76 5.53 6.71
N ILE A 74 2.53 6.62 6.55
CA ILE A 74 2.46 7.77 7.46
C ILE A 74 1.06 8.39 7.42
N PHE A 75 0.45 8.52 6.24
CA PHE A 75 -0.90 9.04 6.12
C PHE A 75 -1.94 8.16 6.83
N LEU A 76 -1.95 6.84 6.58
CA LEU A 76 -2.86 5.90 7.25
C LEU A 76 -2.67 5.93 8.77
N TYR A 77 -1.41 5.87 9.24
CA TYR A 77 -1.07 5.94 10.65
C TYR A 77 -1.60 7.23 11.30
N LEU A 78 -1.38 8.38 10.67
CA LEU A 78 -1.82 9.67 11.21
C LEU A 78 -3.35 9.82 11.22
N CYS A 79 -4.04 9.24 10.23
CA CYS A 79 -5.50 9.17 10.20
C CYS A 79 -6.03 8.32 11.37
N CYS A 80 -5.53 7.09 11.54
CA CYS A 80 -5.92 6.22 12.65
C CYS A 80 -5.62 6.87 14.01
N LYS A 81 -4.45 7.50 14.16
CA LYS A 81 -4.08 8.23 15.39
C LYS A 81 -5.02 9.40 15.68
N ALA A 82 -5.41 10.17 14.67
CA ALA A 82 -6.33 11.29 14.83
C ALA A 82 -7.72 10.81 15.26
N ILE A 83 -8.23 9.73 14.65
CA ILE A 83 -9.50 9.10 15.00
C ILE A 83 -9.47 8.54 16.42
N MET A 84 -8.42 7.80 16.78
CA MET A 84 -8.22 7.26 18.13
C MET A 84 -8.26 8.37 19.19
N ASN A 85 -7.55 9.49 18.95
CA ASN A 85 -7.50 10.60 19.88
C ASN A 85 -8.83 11.38 20.00
N TYR A 86 -9.71 11.28 19.00
CA TYR A 86 -11.02 11.90 19.05
C TYR A 86 -11.98 11.19 20.02
N PHE A 87 -11.95 9.85 20.04
CA PHE A 87 -12.83 9.09 20.90
C PHE A 87 -12.41 9.16 22.37
N ARG A 88 -13.38 9.38 23.28
CA ARG A 88 -13.13 9.33 24.74
C ARG A 88 -13.32 7.93 25.33
N SER A 89 -14.19 7.12 24.73
CA SER A 89 -14.46 5.74 25.16
C SER A 89 -13.20 4.87 25.02
N SER A 90 -12.87 4.13 26.07
CA SER A 90 -11.71 3.23 26.10
C SER A 90 -11.77 2.17 24.99
N GLY A 91 -12.95 1.57 24.76
CA GLY A 91 -13.11 0.55 23.71
C GLY A 91 -12.86 1.07 22.30
N LEU A 92 -13.37 2.27 21.98
CA LEU A 92 -13.15 2.89 20.66
C LEU A 92 -11.70 3.33 20.47
N LYS A 93 -11.00 3.73 21.55
CA LYS A 93 -9.56 3.97 21.51
C LYS A 93 -8.77 2.69 21.23
N THR A 94 -9.13 1.57 21.86
CA THR A 94 -8.48 0.28 21.61
C THR A 94 -8.64 -0.16 20.16
N ILE A 95 -9.84 -0.02 19.57
CA ILE A 95 -10.04 -0.29 18.14
C ILE A 95 -9.15 0.62 17.28
N GLY A 96 -9.07 1.92 17.61
CA GLY A 96 -8.18 2.85 16.90
C GLY A 96 -6.70 2.49 17.01
N LEU A 97 -6.26 1.95 18.15
CA LEU A 97 -4.89 1.45 18.33
C LEU A 97 -4.63 0.23 17.44
N ILE A 98 -5.55 -0.73 17.38
CA ILE A 98 -5.43 -1.92 16.51
C ILE A 98 -5.25 -1.48 15.05
N PHE A 99 -6.11 -0.59 14.54
CA PHE A 99 -6.00 -0.13 13.15
C PHE A 99 -4.74 0.71 12.89
N LEU A 100 -4.26 1.45 13.90
CA LEU A 100 -2.98 2.14 13.83
C LEU A 100 -1.83 1.15 13.70
N GLU A 101 -1.81 0.06 14.47
CA GLU A 101 -0.79 -1.00 14.36
C GLU A 101 -0.88 -1.75 13.02
N LEU A 102 -2.11 -2.06 12.56
CA LEU A 102 -2.33 -2.66 11.24
C LEU A 102 -1.79 -1.78 10.11
N SER A 103 -1.88 -0.45 10.22
CA SER A 103 -1.31 0.45 9.21
C SER A 103 0.22 0.36 9.10
N VAL A 104 0.89 0.05 10.21
CA VAL A 104 2.35 -0.19 10.23
C VAL A 104 2.65 -1.56 9.61
N LEU A 105 1.88 -2.60 9.97
CA LEU A 105 2.02 -3.93 9.40
C LEU A 105 1.86 -3.93 7.87
N VAL A 106 0.91 -3.16 7.34
CA VAL A 106 0.73 -2.95 5.89
C VAL A 106 2.04 -2.49 5.25
N GLY A 107 2.70 -1.46 5.81
CA GLY A 107 3.97 -0.96 5.27
C GLY A 107 5.12 -1.95 5.37
N VAL A 108 5.17 -2.75 6.44
CA VAL A 108 6.18 -3.81 6.58
C VAL A 108 5.99 -4.89 5.52
N LEU A 109 4.74 -5.31 5.28
CA LEU A 109 4.44 -6.29 4.23
C LEU A 109 4.77 -5.73 2.84
N ASP A 110 4.47 -4.47 2.60
CA ASP A 110 4.81 -3.79 1.34
C ASP A 110 6.33 -3.69 1.11
N LEU A 111 7.10 -3.46 2.17
CA LEU A 111 8.56 -3.50 2.11
C LEU A 111 9.08 -4.90 1.74
N VAL A 112 8.57 -5.95 2.40
CA VAL A 112 8.94 -7.34 2.13
C VAL A 112 8.61 -7.72 0.68
N GLU A 113 7.43 -7.31 0.22
CA GLU A 113 6.94 -7.52 -1.13
C GLU A 113 7.86 -6.88 -2.18
N ASN A 114 8.16 -5.59 -2.03
CA ASN A 114 9.04 -4.85 -2.94
C ASN A 114 10.48 -5.37 -2.94
N ILE A 115 11.02 -5.81 -1.79
CA ILE A 115 12.34 -6.46 -1.73
C ILE A 115 12.33 -7.78 -2.53
N ALA A 116 11.30 -8.61 -2.36
CA ALA A 116 11.18 -9.88 -3.07
C ALA A 116 11.02 -9.67 -4.60
N MET A 117 10.32 -8.62 -5.01
CA MET A 117 10.26 -8.19 -6.41
C MET A 117 11.63 -7.77 -6.94
N LEU A 118 12.40 -6.97 -6.20
CA LEU A 118 13.76 -6.57 -6.61
C LEU A 118 14.72 -7.76 -6.72
N ILE A 119 14.63 -8.74 -5.81
CA ILE A 119 15.40 -9.99 -5.92
C ILE A 119 15.06 -10.71 -7.23
N THR A 120 13.76 -10.78 -7.55
CA THR A 120 13.27 -11.39 -8.79
C THR A 120 13.80 -10.66 -10.03
N LEU A 121 13.77 -9.32 -10.02
CA LEU A 121 14.27 -8.47 -11.09
C LEU A 121 15.80 -8.42 -11.20
N GLY A 122 16.52 -8.73 -10.12
CA GLY A 122 17.98 -8.66 -10.04
C GLY A 122 18.70 -9.89 -10.60
N GLY A 123 17.97 -10.86 -11.18
CA GLY A 123 18.54 -12.10 -11.71
C GLY A 123 18.70 -13.23 -10.68
N TYR A 124 18.30 -13.00 -9.43
CA TYR A 124 18.30 -14.01 -8.35
C TYR A 124 16.89 -14.56 -8.07
N GLY A 125 15.95 -14.33 -9.00
CA GLY A 125 14.56 -14.73 -8.86
C GLY A 125 14.35 -16.24 -8.83
N SER A 126 13.34 -16.66 -8.07
CA SER A 126 12.91 -18.05 -7.96
C SER A 126 11.41 -18.12 -7.65
N GLU A 127 10.85 -19.33 -7.62
CA GLU A 127 9.47 -19.54 -7.16
C GLU A 127 9.25 -19.00 -5.73
N ILE A 128 10.30 -19.04 -4.90
CA ILE A 128 10.24 -18.54 -3.52
C ILE A 128 10.08 -17.03 -3.49
N SER A 129 10.90 -16.27 -4.25
CA SER A 129 10.84 -14.81 -4.24
C SER A 129 9.50 -14.31 -4.79
N VAL A 130 8.97 -14.94 -5.84
CA VAL A 130 7.66 -14.61 -6.40
C VAL A 130 6.52 -14.96 -5.45
N THR A 131 6.60 -16.12 -4.78
CA THR A 131 5.59 -16.52 -3.80
C THR A 131 5.58 -15.59 -2.59
N ILE A 132 6.75 -15.16 -2.11
CA ILE A 132 6.86 -14.19 -1.01
C ILE A 132 6.21 -12.87 -1.41
N ALA A 133 6.57 -12.31 -2.58
CA ALA A 133 5.98 -11.08 -3.09
C ALA A 133 4.45 -11.20 -3.15
N ARG A 134 3.94 -12.27 -3.78
CA ARG A 134 2.50 -12.50 -3.93
C ARG A 134 1.75 -12.63 -2.62
N ILE A 135 2.26 -13.41 -1.66
CA ILE A 135 1.60 -13.57 -0.36
C ILE A 135 1.61 -12.24 0.39
N ALA A 136 2.75 -11.53 0.42
CA ALA A 136 2.86 -10.23 1.04
C ALA A 136 1.90 -9.21 0.38
N ALA A 137 1.78 -9.20 -0.95
CA ALA A 137 0.84 -8.37 -1.70
C ALA A 137 -0.63 -8.67 -1.34
N ILE A 138 -1.03 -9.95 -1.29
CA ILE A 138 -2.41 -10.33 -0.94
C ILE A 138 -2.76 -9.87 0.47
N ILE A 139 -1.86 -10.08 1.43
CA ILE A 139 -2.09 -9.69 2.82
C ILE A 139 -2.07 -8.15 2.94
N LYS A 140 -1.09 -7.46 2.34
CA LYS A 140 -0.96 -6.00 2.39
C LYS A 140 -2.20 -5.33 1.83
N PHE A 141 -2.70 -5.76 0.67
CA PHE A 141 -3.89 -5.17 0.06
C PHE A 141 -5.15 -5.41 0.90
N SER A 142 -5.29 -6.61 1.47
CA SER A 142 -6.42 -6.93 2.34
C SER A 142 -6.42 -6.06 3.60
N LEU A 143 -5.27 -5.93 4.27
CA LEU A 143 -5.13 -5.10 5.47
C LEU A 143 -5.27 -3.61 5.16
N ALA A 144 -4.68 -3.12 4.06
CA ALA A 144 -4.82 -1.74 3.63
C ALA A 144 -6.28 -1.38 3.37
N ALA A 145 -7.03 -2.25 2.69
CA ALA A 145 -8.47 -2.08 2.46
C ALA A 145 -9.25 -1.99 3.78
N LEU A 146 -8.95 -2.86 4.76
CA LEU A 146 -9.58 -2.81 6.08
C LEU A 146 -9.27 -1.50 6.83
N VAL A 147 -8.01 -1.05 6.80
CA VAL A 147 -7.58 0.21 7.44
C VAL A 147 -8.29 1.41 6.80
N ILE A 148 -8.34 1.46 5.47
CA ILE A 148 -9.05 2.52 4.73
C ILE A 148 -10.54 2.52 5.07
N LEU A 149 -11.18 1.35 5.08
CA LEU A 149 -12.60 1.21 5.41
C LEU A 149 -12.88 1.71 6.84
N TYR A 150 -12.04 1.35 7.80
CA TYR A 150 -12.10 1.87 9.16
C TYR A 150 -11.99 3.40 9.21
N ILE A 151 -11.00 3.97 8.52
CA ILE A 151 -10.79 5.43 8.47
C ILE A 151 -12.04 6.13 7.94
N ILE A 152 -12.63 5.63 6.85
CA ILE A 152 -13.83 6.20 6.23
C ILE A 152 -15.02 6.12 7.19
N ILE A 153 -15.34 4.93 7.70
CA ILE A 153 -16.50 4.71 8.58
C ILE A 153 -16.39 5.54 9.85
N ALA A 154 -15.23 5.51 10.52
CA ALA A 154 -15.03 6.24 11.75
C ALA A 154 -15.06 7.76 11.53
N SER A 155 -14.49 8.25 10.42
CA SER A 155 -14.56 9.68 10.07
C SER A 155 -16.00 10.14 9.81
N LEU A 156 -16.79 9.35 9.07
CA LEU A 156 -18.20 9.65 8.83
C LEU A 156 -19.01 9.66 10.13
N PHE A 157 -18.78 8.69 11.02
CA PHE A 157 -19.39 8.64 12.35
C PHE A 157 -19.06 9.92 13.14
N ILE A 158 -17.79 10.33 13.17
CA ILE A 158 -17.34 11.54 13.85
C ILE A 158 -18.07 12.78 13.31
N ILE A 159 -18.16 12.93 11.98
CA ILE A 159 -18.83 14.07 11.34
C ILE A 159 -20.32 14.09 11.71
N TYR A 160 -21.00 12.96 11.63
CA TYR A 160 -22.43 12.85 11.93
C TYR A 160 -22.74 13.24 13.39
N PHE A 161 -21.98 12.73 14.36
CA PHE A 161 -22.21 13.04 15.77
C PHE A 161 -21.71 14.44 16.19
N SER A 162 -20.73 15.01 15.48
CA SER A 162 -20.30 16.39 15.72
C SER A 162 -21.38 17.40 15.32
N LYS A 163 -22.09 17.14 14.20
CA LYS A 163 -23.21 17.99 13.74
C LYS A 163 -24.40 17.99 14.69
N LYS A 164 -24.62 16.92 15.44
CA LYS A 164 -25.74 16.83 16.42
C LYS A 164 -25.48 17.59 17.72
N LYS A 165 -24.23 18.00 17.97
CA LYS A 165 -23.82 18.76 19.18
C LYS A 165 -23.74 20.27 18.96
N ALA A 166 -23.84 20.73 17.71
CA ALA A 166 -23.89 22.15 17.33
C ALA A 166 -25.35 22.56 17.10
#